data_AF-A0A2H6NCI5-F1
#
_entry.id   AF-A0A2H6NCI5-F1
#
_cell.length_a   1.000
_cell.length_b   1.000
_cell.length_c   1.000
_cell.angle_alpha   90.00
_cell.angle_beta   90.00
_cell.angle_gamma   90.00
#
_symmetry.space_group_name_H-M   'P 1'
#
loop_
_entity.id
_entity.type
_entity.pdbx_description
1 polymer ?
#
loop_
_entity_poly.entity_id
_entity_poly.type
_entity_poly.pdbx_seq_one_letter_code
_entity_poly.pdbx_strand_id
1 'polypeptide(L)'
;NLLYEAQNNLKIFKNGELIYGCKDNEDSLSDLNELACHLKPFFFPSNGLVSGPHCTRTILKELIHVITTILLSNTDTCKAGDLKTVPSSQGRSYCEASAFSKELGRNAKNKIETSGLPRGCLLYKTLQAQMLDTLDIEGVYPLYNRVEQYLEEFPKERNVLQIDGPYNESFYEKLLDRSSEDDGTIAYALTKVQQYRVAMTAKDCSIMIVLSPCQQDECSEQRPVVLTSKSRFTFSVSVLDLDLKPYESIRHQYKLDGKIVNYYQKRTQAKDDSVMSNLLKENEDCTLVLHKM
;
A
#
# COMPACT_ATOMS: atom_id res chain seq x y z
N ASN A 1 9.28 8.74 4.53
CA ASN A 1 8.34 8.30 5.59
C ASN A 1 8.59 6.87 6.02
N LEU A 2 8.48 5.86 5.16
CA LEU A 2 8.73 4.46 5.57
C LEU A 2 10.14 4.18 6.11
N LEU A 3 11.17 4.91 5.66
CA LEU A 3 12.53 4.85 6.24
C LEU A 3 12.69 5.61 7.57
N TYR A 4 11.68 6.33 8.03
CA TYR A 4 11.72 6.99 9.34
C TYR A 4 10.81 6.25 10.32
N GLU A 5 9.63 5.86 9.83
CA GLU A 5 8.59 5.15 10.57
C GLU A 5 8.32 3.83 9.84
N ALA A 6 9.23 2.86 10.00
CA ALA A 6 9.13 1.58 9.31
C ALA A 6 7.97 0.73 9.84
N GLN A 7 7.76 0.72 11.16
CA GLN A 7 6.80 -0.15 11.83
C GLN A 7 6.95 -1.60 11.32
N ASN A 8 5.84 -2.22 10.89
CA ASN A 8 5.81 -3.51 10.20
C ASN A 8 5.73 -3.38 8.66
N ASN A 9 5.88 -2.17 8.10
CA ASN A 9 5.68 -1.88 6.68
C ASN A 9 6.97 -1.85 5.84
N LEU A 10 8.15 -1.93 6.48
CA LEU A 10 9.44 -1.97 5.79
C LEU A 10 10.46 -2.80 6.58
N LYS A 11 11.06 -3.78 5.91
CA LYS A 11 12.21 -4.56 6.40
C LYS A 11 13.29 -4.58 5.30
N ILE A 12 14.55 -4.44 5.66
CA ILE A 12 15.69 -4.50 4.72
C ILE A 12 16.64 -5.60 5.17
N PHE A 13 16.98 -6.46 4.22
CA PHE A 13 17.88 -7.59 4.44
C PHE A 13 19.16 -7.44 3.64
N LYS A 14 20.26 -7.94 4.18
CA LYS A 14 21.54 -8.08 3.49
C LYS A 14 22.02 -9.50 3.69
N ASN A 15 22.22 -10.23 2.59
CA ASN A 15 22.67 -11.63 2.61
C ASN A 15 21.80 -12.54 3.51
N GLY A 16 20.49 -12.28 3.56
CA GLY A 16 19.54 -13.03 4.39
C GLY A 16 19.40 -12.51 5.84
N GLU A 17 20.26 -11.60 6.28
CA GLU A 17 20.20 -11.02 7.64
C GLU A 17 19.41 -9.72 7.65
N LEU A 18 18.52 -9.56 8.64
CA LEU A 18 17.74 -8.33 8.83
C LEU A 18 18.68 -7.21 9.35
N ILE A 19 18.82 -6.14 8.56
CA ILE A 19 19.70 -4.99 8.87
C ILE A 19 18.92 -3.71 9.18
N TYR A 20 17.62 -3.65 8.89
CA TYR A 20 16.77 -2.50 9.20
C TYR A 20 15.28 -2.86 9.24
N GLY A 21 14.53 -2.23 10.14
CA GLY A 21 13.11 -2.50 10.39
C GLY A 21 12.88 -3.12 11.77
N CYS A 22 11.62 -3.28 12.16
CA CYS A 22 11.25 -3.82 13.46
C CYS A 22 11.67 -5.30 13.58
N LYS A 23 12.44 -5.63 14.63
CA LYS A 23 12.61 -7.00 15.12
C LYS A 23 11.40 -7.32 15.98
N ASP A 24 10.80 -8.50 15.81
CA ASP A 24 9.49 -8.84 16.37
C ASP A 24 9.38 -8.78 17.92
N ASN A 25 10.43 -8.37 18.66
CA ASN A 25 10.50 -8.32 20.12
C ASN A 25 11.25 -7.11 20.74
N GLU A 26 11.76 -6.13 19.99
CA GLU A 26 12.42 -4.95 20.59
C GLU A 26 12.08 -3.64 19.86
N ASP A 27 11.74 -2.61 20.65
CA ASP A 27 11.66 -1.20 20.23
C ASP A 27 13.07 -0.64 19.91
N SER A 28 13.86 -1.35 19.12
CA SER A 28 15.12 -0.83 18.61
C SER A 28 14.81 0.15 17.49
N LEU A 29 14.83 1.45 17.81
CA LEU A 29 14.81 2.54 16.84
C LEU A 29 15.87 2.26 15.76
N SER A 30 15.42 2.04 14.52
CA SER A 30 16.31 1.67 13.43
C SER A 30 17.21 2.86 13.05
N ASP A 31 18.52 2.73 13.23
CA ASP A 31 19.48 3.80 12.93
C ASP A 31 19.73 3.91 11.41
N LEU A 32 19.37 5.06 10.85
CA LEU A 32 19.59 5.38 9.45
C LEU A 32 21.07 5.50 9.09
N ASN A 33 21.93 5.88 10.04
CA ASN A 33 23.38 5.94 9.80
C ASN A 33 23.98 4.54 9.67
N GLU A 34 23.60 3.62 10.57
CA GLU A 34 23.98 2.21 10.48
C GLU A 34 23.50 1.60 9.15
N LEU A 35 22.24 1.79 8.78
CA LEU A 35 21.72 1.35 7.48
C LEU A 35 22.56 1.91 6.32
N ALA A 36 22.89 3.20 6.33
CA ALA A 36 23.70 3.81 5.28
C ALA A 36 25.12 3.21 5.23
N CYS A 37 25.72 2.84 6.36
CA CYS A 37 26.99 2.10 6.39
C CYS A 37 26.88 0.74 5.69
N HIS A 38 25.79 0.00 5.91
CA HIS A 38 25.55 -1.28 5.22
C HIS A 38 25.36 -1.12 3.71
N LEU A 39 24.70 -0.05 3.28
CA LEU A 39 24.34 0.22 1.88
C LEU A 39 25.45 0.89 1.06
N LYS A 40 26.33 1.68 1.70
CA LYS A 40 27.39 2.44 1.02
C LYS A 40 28.21 1.60 0.03
N PRO A 41 28.67 0.37 0.35
CA PRO A 41 29.46 -0.43 -0.58
C PRO A 41 28.71 -0.82 -1.86
N PHE A 42 27.38 -0.89 -1.81
CA PHE A 42 26.54 -1.24 -2.94
C PHE A 42 26.33 -0.06 -3.89
N PHE A 43 26.04 1.13 -3.35
CA PHE A 43 25.74 2.32 -4.15
C PHE A 43 26.97 3.13 -4.56
N PHE A 44 28.04 3.08 -3.76
CA PHE A 44 29.29 3.82 -3.97
C PHE A 44 30.49 2.88 -3.79
N PRO A 45 30.67 1.88 -4.67
CA PRO A 45 31.80 0.96 -4.58
C PRO A 45 33.11 1.74 -4.78
N SER A 46 34.12 1.42 -3.97
CA SER A 46 35.36 2.20 -3.94
C SER A 46 36.28 1.92 -5.14
N ASN A 47 36.06 0.90 -5.97
CA ASN A 47 36.79 0.60 -7.22
C ASN A 47 38.33 0.87 -7.18
N GLY A 48 38.99 0.67 -6.04
CA GLY A 48 40.42 0.97 -5.86
C GLY A 48 40.80 2.45 -5.61
N LEU A 49 39.85 3.38 -5.60
CA LEU A 49 40.02 4.77 -5.18
C LEU A 49 39.40 5.02 -3.79
N VAL A 50 39.91 6.01 -3.06
CA VAL A 50 39.27 6.50 -1.84
C VAL A 50 37.94 7.15 -2.24
N SER A 51 36.83 6.44 -2.08
CA SER A 51 35.49 7.00 -2.27
C SER A 51 35.35 8.21 -1.33
N GLY A 52 35.00 9.37 -1.88
CA GLY A 52 34.78 10.58 -1.10
C GLY A 52 33.73 10.37 0.01
N PRO A 53 33.70 11.24 1.03
CA PRO A 53 32.71 11.14 2.10
C PRO A 53 31.31 11.32 1.53
N HIS A 54 30.53 10.24 1.49
CA HIS A 54 29.10 10.28 1.18
C HIS A 54 28.31 10.32 2.48
N CYS A 55 27.52 11.38 2.66
CA CYS A 55 26.64 11.48 3.82
C CYS A 55 25.45 10.51 3.71
N THR A 56 24.91 10.09 4.86
CA THR A 56 23.73 9.22 5.01
C THR A 56 22.60 9.59 4.05
N ARG A 57 22.29 10.90 3.95
CA ARG A 57 21.23 11.42 3.07
C ARG A 57 21.44 11.06 1.60
N THR A 58 22.68 11.07 1.12
CA THR A 58 22.99 10.75 -0.29
C THR A 58 22.76 9.28 -0.58
N ILE A 59 23.20 8.40 0.32
CA ILE A 59 23.02 6.95 0.20
C ILE A 59 21.54 6.57 0.21
N LEU A 60 20.77 7.15 1.15
CA LEU A 60 19.33 6.89 1.23
C LEU A 60 18.57 7.43 0.01
N LYS A 61 19.00 8.55 -0.58
CA LYS A 61 18.41 9.07 -1.83
C LYS A 61 18.60 8.10 -3.00
N GLU A 62 19.78 7.51 -3.14
CA GLU A 62 20.03 6.49 -4.17
C GLU A 62 19.17 5.25 -3.94
N LEU A 63 19.04 4.77 -2.70
CA LEU A 63 18.13 3.66 -2.36
C LEU A 63 16.69 3.97 -2.76
N ILE A 64 16.17 5.13 -2.36
CA ILE A 64 14.81 5.57 -2.69
C ILE A 64 14.62 5.64 -4.20
N HIS A 65 15.59 6.20 -4.92
CA HIS A 65 15.54 6.31 -6.37
C HIS A 65 15.48 4.93 -7.03
N VAL A 66 16.34 3.99 -6.62
CA VAL A 66 16.35 2.61 -7.14
C VAL A 66 15.02 1.90 -6.88
N ILE A 67 14.53 1.92 -5.64
CA ILE A 67 13.27 1.26 -5.29
C ILE A 67 12.11 1.87 -6.10
N THR A 68 12.07 3.19 -6.22
CA THR A 68 11.02 3.89 -6.99
C THR A 68 11.07 3.47 -8.46
N THR A 69 12.24 3.47 -9.08
CA THR A 69 12.43 3.06 -10.47
C THR A 69 11.99 1.60 -10.69
N ILE A 70 12.32 0.70 -9.76
CA ILE A 70 11.90 -0.70 -9.83
C ILE A 70 10.38 -0.84 -9.71
N LEU A 71 9.76 -0.17 -8.74
CA LEU A 71 8.31 -0.25 -8.51
C LEU A 71 7.49 0.34 -9.66
N LEU A 72 8.07 1.26 -10.43
CA LEU A 72 7.47 1.85 -11.63
C LEU A 72 7.86 1.12 -12.92
N SER A 73 8.81 0.18 -12.85
CA SER A 73 9.22 -0.61 -14.02
C SER A 73 8.12 -1.56 -14.46
N ASN A 74 8.06 -1.82 -15.76
CA ASN A 74 7.10 -2.77 -16.31
C ASN A 74 7.58 -4.21 -16.03
N THR A 75 6.68 -5.07 -15.53
CA THR A 75 6.95 -6.49 -15.25
C THR A 75 6.42 -7.42 -16.34
N ASP A 76 5.99 -6.90 -17.49
CA ASP A 76 5.36 -7.65 -18.58
C ASP A 76 6.34 -8.60 -19.32
N THR A 77 6.70 -9.70 -18.67
CA THR A 77 7.10 -10.95 -19.33
C THR A 77 5.95 -11.96 -19.43
N CYS A 78 4.80 -11.66 -18.81
CA CYS A 78 3.58 -12.46 -18.89
C CYS A 78 2.48 -11.61 -19.52
N LYS A 79 1.85 -12.12 -20.58
CA LYS A 79 0.62 -11.56 -21.16
C LYS A 79 -0.33 -11.29 -20.01
N ALA A 80 -0.63 -10.02 -19.74
CA ALA A 80 -1.60 -9.64 -18.73
C ALA A 80 -2.88 -10.42 -19.02
N GLY A 81 -3.24 -11.33 -18.12
CA GLY A 81 -4.55 -11.98 -18.16
C GLY A 81 -5.63 -10.91 -18.22
N ASP A 82 -6.72 -11.27 -18.87
CA ASP A 82 -7.87 -10.46 -19.31
C ASP A 82 -8.67 -9.76 -18.18
N LEU A 83 -8.00 -9.26 -17.13
CA LEU A 83 -8.56 -8.20 -16.30
C LEU A 83 -8.71 -6.97 -17.18
N LYS A 84 -9.83 -6.91 -17.92
CA LYS A 84 -10.38 -5.67 -18.45
C LYS A 84 -10.29 -4.65 -17.31
N THR A 85 -9.50 -3.62 -17.56
CA THR A 85 -9.12 -2.58 -16.60
C THR A 85 -10.26 -2.27 -15.66
N VAL A 86 -10.01 -2.38 -14.35
CA VAL A 86 -10.94 -1.90 -13.33
C VAL A 86 -11.23 -0.42 -13.64
N PRO A 87 -12.47 0.07 -13.47
CA PRO A 87 -12.79 1.47 -13.66
C PRO A 87 -11.75 2.36 -12.98
N SER A 88 -11.36 3.46 -13.63
CA SER A 88 -10.43 4.44 -13.09
C SER A 88 -10.79 4.77 -11.63
N SER A 89 -9.79 4.90 -10.76
CA SER A 89 -9.98 5.29 -9.36
C SER A 89 -10.99 6.44 -9.26
N GLN A 90 -12.19 6.17 -8.77
CA GLN A 90 -13.27 7.16 -8.71
C GLN A 90 -13.08 8.18 -7.57
N GLY A 91 -12.07 7.96 -6.73
CA GLY A 91 -11.73 8.82 -5.60
C GLY A 91 -10.71 9.91 -5.91
N ARG A 92 -10.45 10.74 -4.90
CA ARG A 92 -9.38 11.76 -4.94
C ARG A 92 -8.03 11.07 -5.14
N SER A 93 -7.16 11.69 -5.94
CA SER A 93 -5.78 11.23 -6.13
C SER A 93 -4.85 11.55 -4.95
N TYR A 94 -5.38 12.11 -3.87
CA TYR A 94 -4.63 12.50 -2.68
C TYR A 94 -5.43 12.19 -1.41
N CYS A 95 -4.71 12.00 -0.31
CA CYS A 95 -5.28 11.79 1.01
C CYS A 95 -5.04 13.04 1.88
N GLU A 96 -6.09 13.55 2.55
CA GLU A 96 -6.01 14.75 3.41
C GLU A 96 -5.07 14.57 4.61
N ALA A 97 -4.95 13.33 5.11
CA ALA A 97 -4.02 13.00 6.18
C ALA A 97 -2.55 13.02 5.72
N SER A 98 -2.29 13.05 4.40
CA SER A 98 -0.93 13.14 3.87
C SER A 98 -0.40 14.57 3.91
N ALA A 99 0.88 14.73 4.24
CA ALA A 99 1.56 16.03 4.21
C ALA A 99 1.56 16.68 2.80
N PHE A 100 1.42 15.86 1.75
CA PHE A 100 1.33 16.29 0.35
C PHE A 100 0.13 17.22 0.09
N SER A 101 -0.97 17.10 0.85
CA SER A 101 -2.18 17.89 0.65
C SER A 101 -2.02 19.38 1.00
N LYS A 102 -1.02 19.78 1.81
CA LYS A 102 -0.90 21.16 2.29
C LYS A 102 -0.13 22.10 1.35
N GLU A 103 0.71 21.54 0.48
CA GLU A 103 1.63 22.34 -0.37
C GLU A 103 1.03 22.68 -1.75
N LEU A 104 0.04 21.92 -2.22
CA LEU A 104 -0.56 22.11 -3.54
C LEU A 104 -1.53 23.30 -3.62
N GLY A 105 -2.13 23.70 -2.49
CA GLY A 105 -3.05 24.84 -2.42
C GLY A 105 -2.42 26.19 -2.80
N ARG A 106 -1.08 26.30 -2.84
CA ARG A 106 -0.37 27.56 -3.20
C ARG A 106 0.20 27.59 -4.62
N ASN A 107 0.37 26.44 -5.28
CA ASN A 107 1.16 26.33 -6.52
C ASN A 107 0.38 25.78 -7.74
N ALA A 108 -0.95 25.85 -7.73
CA ALA A 108 -1.85 25.32 -8.77
C ALA A 108 -1.83 26.08 -10.13
N LYS A 109 -0.68 26.64 -10.55
CA LYS A 109 -0.50 27.22 -11.89
C LYS A 109 0.36 26.37 -12.84
N ASN A 110 0.98 25.29 -12.35
CA ASN A 110 1.74 24.39 -13.21
C ASN A 110 0.95 23.09 -13.42
N LYS A 111 0.65 22.83 -14.70
CA LYS A 111 0.03 21.62 -15.27
C LYS A 111 0.57 20.37 -14.55
N ILE A 112 -0.20 19.81 -13.62
CA ILE A 112 0.12 18.53 -13.00
C ILE A 112 0.00 17.48 -14.09
N GLU A 113 1.10 16.82 -14.41
CA GLU A 113 1.08 15.61 -15.23
C GLU A 113 0.21 14.57 -14.51
N THR A 114 -0.93 14.26 -15.11
CA THR A 114 -1.97 13.35 -14.62
C THR A 114 -1.64 11.88 -14.89
N SER A 115 -0.37 11.52 -15.05
CA SER A 115 0.03 10.13 -15.28
C SER A 115 0.00 9.38 -13.95
N GLY A 116 -1.06 8.60 -13.74
CA GLY A 116 -1.13 7.61 -12.67
C GLY A 116 -0.04 6.52 -12.81
N LEU A 117 -0.13 5.46 -12.00
CA LEU A 117 0.82 4.36 -12.03
C LEU A 117 0.93 3.72 -13.44
N PRO A 118 2.14 3.37 -13.92
CA PRO A 118 2.30 2.63 -15.16
C PRO A 118 1.53 1.31 -15.14
N ARG A 119 0.70 1.05 -16.17
CA ARG A 119 -0.22 -0.12 -16.18
C ARG A 119 0.48 -1.47 -16.05
N GLY A 120 1.71 -1.57 -16.52
CA GLY A 120 2.49 -2.80 -16.49
C GLY A 120 3.27 -3.00 -15.18
N CYS A 121 3.33 -2.00 -14.30
CA CYS A 121 4.09 -2.13 -13.06
C CYS A 121 3.34 -2.96 -12.01
N LEU A 122 4.08 -3.56 -11.09
CA LEU A 122 3.51 -4.42 -10.06
C LEU A 122 2.53 -3.65 -9.16
N LEU A 123 2.85 -2.41 -8.79
CA LEU A 123 1.98 -1.58 -7.95
C LEU A 123 0.60 -1.37 -8.59
N TYR A 124 0.55 -1.16 -9.90
CA TYR A 124 -0.72 -1.03 -10.61
C TYR A 124 -1.51 -2.34 -10.56
N LYS A 125 -0.86 -3.48 -10.85
CA LYS A 125 -1.50 -4.80 -10.83
C LYS A 125 -2.03 -5.14 -9.42
N THR A 126 -1.26 -4.87 -8.37
CA THR A 126 -1.72 -5.02 -6.98
C THR A 126 -2.91 -4.12 -6.68
N LEU A 127 -2.87 -2.85 -7.11
CA LEU A 127 -4.00 -1.93 -6.94
C LEU A 127 -5.27 -2.43 -7.65
N GLN A 128 -5.16 -3.01 -8.85
CA GLN A 128 -6.33 -3.59 -9.54
C GLN A 128 -6.98 -4.72 -8.75
N ALA A 129 -6.20 -5.57 -8.08
CA ALA A 129 -6.72 -6.60 -7.19
C ALA A 129 -7.35 -5.99 -5.92
N GLN A 130 -6.74 -4.95 -5.34
CA GLN A 130 -7.30 -4.24 -4.18
C GLN A 130 -8.66 -3.57 -4.52
N MET A 131 -8.83 -3.08 -5.74
CA MET A 131 -10.07 -2.46 -6.21
C MET A 131 -11.20 -3.46 -6.52
N LEU A 132 -11.01 -4.77 -6.31
CA LEU A 132 -12.12 -5.73 -6.26
C LEU A 132 -13.08 -5.42 -5.10
N ASP A 133 -12.61 -4.72 -4.07
CA ASP A 133 -13.44 -4.17 -3.00
C ASP A 133 -14.20 -2.92 -3.49
N THR A 134 -15.27 -3.14 -4.26
CA THR A 134 -16.05 -2.05 -4.87
C THR A 134 -17.11 -1.47 -3.95
N LEU A 135 -17.49 -2.19 -2.88
CA LEU A 135 -18.61 -1.83 -2.00
C LEU A 135 -18.16 -1.34 -0.63
N ASP A 136 -16.87 -1.45 -0.33
CA ASP A 136 -16.31 -1.30 1.02
C ASP A 136 -16.90 -2.32 2.01
N ILE A 137 -16.30 -2.43 3.19
CA ILE A 137 -16.74 -3.39 4.21
C ILE A 137 -18.18 -3.12 4.69
N GLU A 138 -18.60 -1.86 4.72
CA GLU A 138 -19.99 -1.49 5.07
C GLU A 138 -21.00 -2.02 4.04
N GLY A 139 -20.65 -2.05 2.75
CA GLY A 139 -21.50 -2.58 1.69
C GLY A 139 -21.39 -4.10 1.52
N VAL A 140 -20.24 -4.70 1.84
CA VAL A 140 -20.04 -6.16 1.78
C VAL A 140 -20.70 -6.87 2.95
N TYR A 141 -20.71 -6.28 4.15
CA TYR A 141 -21.19 -6.96 5.36
C TYR A 141 -22.67 -7.41 5.29
N PRO A 142 -23.62 -6.64 4.72
CA PRO A 142 -24.98 -7.13 4.47
C PRO A 142 -25.05 -8.34 3.53
N LEU A 143 -24.20 -8.38 2.49
CA LEU A 143 -24.12 -9.51 1.56
C LEU A 143 -23.55 -10.76 2.24
N TYR A 144 -22.52 -10.58 3.08
CA TYR A 144 -22.00 -11.64 3.93
C TYR A 144 -23.10 -12.22 4.84
N ASN A 145 -23.90 -11.38 5.51
CA ASN A 145 -24.99 -11.86 6.37
C ASN A 145 -26.07 -12.62 5.57
N ARG A 146 -26.35 -12.22 4.32
CA ARG A 146 -27.27 -12.96 3.43
C ARG A 146 -26.77 -14.38 3.13
N VAL A 147 -25.46 -14.51 2.86
CA VAL A 147 -24.84 -15.83 2.65
C VAL A 147 -24.86 -16.65 3.94
N GLU A 148 -24.54 -16.05 5.09
CA GLU A 148 -24.61 -16.74 6.38
C GLU A 148 -26.02 -17.27 6.69
N GLN A 149 -27.05 -16.46 6.49
CA GLN A 149 -28.44 -16.88 6.70
C GLN A 149 -28.82 -18.07 5.80
N TYR A 150 -28.39 -18.05 4.54
CA TYR A 150 -28.59 -19.17 3.62
C TYR A 150 -27.86 -20.45 4.09
N LEU A 151 -26.63 -20.31 4.59
CA LEU A 151 -25.85 -21.45 5.09
C LEU A 151 -26.37 -21.98 6.45
N GLU A 152 -27.00 -21.15 7.26
CA GLU A 152 -27.69 -21.59 8.48
C GLU A 152 -28.87 -22.51 8.13
N GLU A 153 -29.63 -22.19 7.07
CA GLU A 153 -30.73 -23.03 6.58
C GLU A 153 -30.23 -24.26 5.80
N PHE A 154 -29.16 -24.09 5.01
CA PHE A 154 -28.59 -25.13 4.15
C PHE A 154 -27.08 -25.37 4.39
N PRO A 155 -26.66 -25.94 5.54
CA PRO A 155 -25.24 -26.07 5.90
C PRO A 155 -24.38 -26.86 4.90
N LYS A 156 -24.99 -27.80 4.19
CA LYS A 156 -24.31 -28.64 3.19
C LYS A 156 -23.89 -27.86 1.93
N GLU A 157 -24.53 -26.73 1.66
CA GLU A 157 -24.26 -25.90 0.49
C GLU A 157 -22.91 -25.19 0.58
N ARG A 158 -22.30 -25.07 1.77
CA ARG A 158 -20.96 -24.47 1.91
C ARG A 158 -19.92 -25.10 0.97
N ASN A 159 -19.94 -26.43 0.86
CA ASN A 159 -19.03 -27.18 -0.01
C ASN A 159 -19.42 -27.05 -1.48
N VAL A 160 -20.71 -27.02 -1.78
CA VAL A 160 -21.25 -26.87 -3.14
C VAL A 160 -20.90 -25.49 -3.71
N LEU A 161 -21.05 -24.45 -2.89
CA LEU A 161 -20.68 -23.07 -3.18
C LEU A 161 -19.17 -22.81 -3.21
N GLN A 162 -18.36 -23.81 -2.81
CA GLN A 162 -16.90 -23.75 -2.81
C GLN A 162 -16.35 -22.54 -2.03
N ILE A 163 -16.96 -22.23 -0.88
CA ILE A 163 -16.59 -21.05 -0.09
C ILE A 163 -15.11 -21.13 0.34
N ASP A 164 -14.67 -22.32 0.74
CA ASP A 164 -13.31 -22.62 1.18
C ASP A 164 -12.45 -23.28 0.09
N GLY A 165 -12.90 -23.19 -1.17
CA GLY A 165 -12.23 -23.77 -2.33
C GLY A 165 -12.87 -25.08 -2.82
N PRO A 166 -12.23 -25.75 -3.79
CA PRO A 166 -10.90 -25.44 -4.34
C PRO A 166 -10.84 -24.12 -5.13
N TYR A 167 -9.71 -23.41 -5.02
CA TYR A 167 -9.46 -22.15 -5.74
C TYR A 167 -8.86 -22.42 -7.13
N ASN A 168 -9.72 -22.87 -8.05
CA ASN A 168 -9.35 -23.26 -9.41
C ASN A 168 -9.74 -22.19 -10.46
N GLU A 169 -9.61 -22.50 -11.75
CA GLU A 169 -9.98 -21.59 -12.85
C GLU A 169 -11.45 -21.14 -12.78
N SER A 170 -12.39 -22.02 -12.41
CA SER A 170 -13.79 -21.60 -12.27
C SER A 170 -14.01 -20.60 -11.13
N PHE A 171 -13.23 -20.69 -10.05
CA PHE A 171 -13.24 -19.68 -9.00
C PHE A 171 -12.70 -18.35 -9.53
N TYR A 172 -11.61 -18.39 -10.30
CA TYR A 172 -11.04 -17.21 -10.93
C TYR A 172 -12.03 -16.53 -11.90
N GLU A 173 -12.71 -17.30 -12.76
CA GLU A 173 -13.73 -16.78 -13.69
C GLU A 173 -14.88 -16.06 -12.96
N LYS A 174 -15.36 -16.60 -11.82
CA LYS A 174 -16.39 -15.94 -10.99
C LYS A 174 -15.93 -14.57 -10.49
N LEU A 175 -14.65 -14.42 -10.14
CA LEU A 175 -14.11 -13.13 -9.68
C LEU A 175 -14.08 -12.06 -10.77
N LEU A 176 -14.16 -12.46 -12.04
CA LEU A 176 -14.18 -11.53 -13.17
C LEU A 176 -15.55 -10.86 -13.37
N ASP A 177 -16.62 -11.34 -12.74
CA ASP A 177 -17.93 -10.69 -12.82
C ASP A 177 -17.89 -9.29 -12.18
N ARG A 178 -18.17 -8.26 -12.99
CA ARG A 178 -18.16 -6.85 -12.57
C ARG A 178 -19.56 -6.27 -12.40
N SER A 179 -20.59 -7.11 -12.29
CA SER A 179 -21.94 -6.67 -11.93
C SER A 179 -21.89 -5.74 -10.71
N SER A 180 -22.48 -4.54 -10.85
CA SER A 180 -22.49 -3.52 -9.80
C SER A 180 -23.82 -3.46 -9.05
N GLU A 181 -24.88 -3.99 -9.65
CA GLU A 181 -26.24 -3.97 -9.11
C GLU A 181 -26.53 -5.27 -8.38
N ASP A 182 -27.04 -5.15 -7.15
CA ASP A 182 -27.49 -6.29 -6.35
C ASP A 182 -28.83 -6.80 -6.89
N ASP A 183 -28.80 -7.99 -7.49
CA ASP A 183 -29.98 -8.69 -8.00
C ASP A 183 -30.75 -9.46 -6.91
N GLY A 184 -30.30 -9.38 -5.66
CA GLY A 184 -30.89 -10.06 -4.51
C GLY A 184 -30.49 -11.52 -4.37
N THR A 185 -29.70 -12.07 -5.28
CA THR A 185 -29.34 -13.50 -5.27
C THR A 185 -28.22 -13.84 -4.28
N ILE A 186 -28.13 -15.11 -3.90
CA ILE A 186 -26.97 -15.65 -3.16
C ILE A 186 -25.71 -15.66 -4.02
N ALA A 187 -25.85 -15.88 -5.33
CA ALA A 187 -24.72 -15.91 -6.27
C ALA A 187 -24.02 -14.54 -6.36
N TYR A 188 -24.78 -13.45 -6.46
CA TYR A 188 -24.25 -12.09 -6.43
C TYR A 188 -23.56 -11.80 -5.09
N ALA A 189 -24.25 -12.06 -3.98
CA ALA A 189 -23.72 -11.82 -2.64
C ALA A 189 -22.41 -12.58 -2.40
N LEU A 190 -22.37 -13.86 -2.76
CA LEU A 190 -21.18 -14.70 -2.65
C LEU A 190 -20.04 -14.17 -3.55
N THR A 191 -20.34 -13.76 -4.77
CA THR A 191 -19.33 -13.20 -5.69
C THR A 191 -18.66 -11.97 -5.10
N LYS A 192 -19.44 -11.02 -4.55
CA LYS A 192 -18.92 -9.83 -3.87
C LYS A 192 -18.11 -10.16 -2.63
N VAL A 193 -18.56 -11.14 -1.84
CA VAL A 193 -17.82 -11.63 -0.66
C VAL A 193 -16.46 -12.23 -1.07
N GLN A 194 -16.40 -13.03 -2.15
CA GLN A 194 -15.14 -13.61 -2.62
C GLN A 194 -14.19 -12.55 -3.20
N GLN A 195 -14.72 -11.59 -3.96
CA GLN A 195 -13.97 -10.43 -4.45
C GLN A 195 -13.36 -9.62 -3.30
N TYR A 196 -14.12 -9.38 -2.24
CA TYR A 196 -13.64 -8.70 -1.04
C TYR A 196 -12.50 -9.47 -0.37
N ARG A 197 -12.58 -10.79 -0.23
CA ARG A 197 -11.50 -11.61 0.37
C ARG A 197 -10.20 -11.52 -0.44
N VAL A 198 -10.30 -11.54 -1.77
CA VAL A 198 -9.14 -11.34 -2.65
C VAL A 198 -8.57 -9.94 -2.50
N ALA A 199 -9.42 -8.91 -2.46
CA ALA A 199 -8.99 -7.54 -2.23
C ALA A 199 -8.28 -7.37 -0.89
N MET A 200 -8.82 -7.94 0.19
CA MET A 200 -8.20 -7.89 1.53
C MET A 200 -6.87 -8.63 1.58
N THR A 201 -6.70 -9.69 0.78
CA THR A 201 -5.40 -10.37 0.62
C THR A 201 -4.40 -9.44 -0.08
N ALA A 202 -4.80 -8.78 -1.16
CA ALA A 202 -3.95 -7.83 -1.87
C ALA A 202 -3.66 -6.53 -1.09
N LYS A 203 -4.51 -6.14 -0.13
CA LYS A 203 -4.27 -5.02 0.79
C LYS A 203 -3.22 -5.34 1.86
N ASP A 204 -3.04 -6.62 2.17
CA ASP A 204 -2.17 -7.12 3.26
C ASP A 204 -1.01 -7.99 2.74
N CYS A 205 -0.68 -7.88 1.44
CA CYS A 205 0.44 -8.58 0.84
C CYS A 205 1.74 -7.78 0.96
N SER A 206 2.88 -8.47 1.00
CA SER A 206 4.20 -7.82 1.00
C SER A 206 4.81 -7.81 -0.41
N ILE A 207 5.55 -6.74 -0.75
CA ILE A 207 6.35 -6.68 -1.98
C ILE A 207 7.83 -6.81 -1.61
N MET A 208 8.46 -7.86 -2.13
CA MET A 208 9.90 -8.09 -1.95
C MET A 208 10.66 -7.64 -3.19
N ILE A 209 11.67 -6.79 -2.99
CA ILE A 209 12.62 -6.36 -4.03
C ILE A 209 13.99 -6.90 -3.67
N VAL A 210 14.56 -7.69 -4.56
CA VAL A 210 15.93 -8.21 -4.42
C VAL A 210 16.85 -7.43 -5.34
N LEU A 211 17.96 -6.92 -4.80
CA LEU A 211 18.99 -6.19 -5.54
C LEU A 211 20.30 -6.97 -5.47
N SER A 212 20.90 -7.24 -6.63
CA SER A 212 22.25 -7.81 -6.72
C SER A 212 23.12 -6.94 -7.62
N PRO A 213 24.31 -6.49 -7.17
CA PRO A 213 25.27 -5.81 -8.04
C PRO A 213 25.62 -6.66 -9.25
N CYS A 214 25.81 -6.04 -10.42
CA CYS A 214 26.26 -6.72 -11.63
C CYS A 214 27.43 -5.97 -12.30
N GLN A 215 28.37 -6.73 -12.86
CA GLN A 215 29.46 -6.20 -13.69
C GLN A 215 29.01 -6.05 -15.16
N GLN A 216 29.71 -5.20 -15.90
CA GLN A 216 29.33 -4.79 -17.26
C GLN A 216 29.32 -5.96 -18.27
N ASP A 217 30.14 -6.99 -18.05
CA ASP A 217 30.32 -8.13 -18.97
C ASP A 217 29.50 -9.39 -18.61
N GLU A 218 28.89 -9.46 -17.42
CA GLU A 218 28.12 -10.65 -16.97
C GLU A 218 26.60 -10.48 -17.09
N CYS A 219 26.14 -9.42 -17.75
CA CYS A 219 24.71 -9.17 -17.90
C CYS A 219 24.11 -10.12 -18.94
N SER A 220 23.85 -11.37 -18.56
CA SER A 220 22.98 -12.27 -19.32
C SER A 220 21.67 -11.53 -19.62
N GLU A 221 21.24 -11.50 -20.88
CA GLU A 221 20.14 -10.67 -21.40
C GLU A 221 18.76 -10.88 -20.74
N GLN A 222 18.64 -11.75 -19.74
CA GLN A 222 17.37 -12.24 -19.23
C GLN A 222 16.86 -11.53 -17.96
N ARG A 223 17.69 -10.76 -17.24
CA ARG A 223 17.27 -10.10 -15.98
C ARG A 223 17.22 -8.58 -16.12
N PRO A 224 16.16 -7.93 -15.59
CA PRO A 224 16.05 -6.48 -15.69
C PRO A 224 17.13 -5.81 -14.83
N VAL A 225 17.63 -4.68 -15.33
CA VAL A 225 18.73 -3.92 -14.72
C VAL A 225 18.24 -2.53 -14.36
N VAL A 226 18.65 -2.06 -13.18
CA VAL A 226 18.49 -0.67 -12.74
C VAL A 226 19.86 -0.02 -12.55
N LEU A 227 19.98 1.22 -13.01
CA LEU A 227 21.21 2.00 -12.97
C LEU A 227 21.15 3.01 -11.82
N THR A 228 22.30 3.23 -11.19
CA THR A 228 22.51 4.35 -10.27
C THR A 228 23.63 5.25 -10.78
N SER A 229 23.94 6.31 -10.04
CA SER A 229 25.02 7.24 -10.40
C SER A 229 26.40 6.56 -10.46
N LYS A 230 26.62 5.46 -9.73
CA LYS A 230 27.92 4.78 -9.61
C LYS A 230 27.87 3.25 -9.67
N SER A 231 26.69 2.64 -9.67
CA SER A 231 26.50 1.19 -9.62
C SER A 231 25.40 0.72 -10.58
N ARG A 232 25.37 -0.59 -10.77
CA ARG A 232 24.34 -1.28 -11.56
C ARG A 232 23.83 -2.46 -10.76
N PHE A 233 22.52 -2.68 -10.78
CA PHE A 233 21.91 -3.81 -10.09
C PHE A 233 21.03 -4.60 -11.06
N THR A 234 21.17 -5.91 -11.08
CA THR A 234 20.07 -6.78 -11.48
C THR A 234 19.05 -6.82 -10.35
N PHE A 235 17.77 -6.88 -10.70
CA PHE A 235 16.73 -6.97 -9.69
C PHE A 235 15.68 -8.02 -10.01
N SER A 236 14.97 -8.47 -8.97
CA SER A 236 13.75 -9.25 -9.08
C SER A 236 12.71 -8.72 -8.10
N VAL A 237 11.45 -8.79 -8.50
CA VAL A 237 10.32 -8.36 -7.66
C VAL A 237 9.39 -9.55 -7.45
N SER A 238 8.90 -9.72 -6.23
CA SER A 238 7.97 -10.80 -5.89
C SER A 238 6.91 -10.28 -4.91
N VAL A 239 5.74 -10.91 -4.91
CA VAL A 239 4.68 -10.66 -3.93
C VAL A 239 4.63 -11.84 -2.97
N LEU A 240 4.56 -11.54 -1.68
CA LEU A 240 4.48 -12.52 -0.59
C LEU A 240 3.13 -12.35 0.13
N ASP A 241 2.81 -13.29 1.02
CA ASP A 241 1.63 -13.25 1.88
C ASP A 241 0.30 -13.26 1.11
N LEU A 242 0.20 -14.14 0.11
CA LEU A 242 -0.97 -14.28 -0.79
C LEU A 242 -1.99 -15.34 -0.34
N ASP A 243 -1.95 -15.75 0.92
CA ASP A 243 -2.94 -16.66 1.48
C ASP A 243 -4.30 -15.94 1.56
N LEU A 244 -5.31 -16.51 0.88
CA LEU A 244 -6.63 -15.91 0.81
C LEU A 244 -7.21 -15.71 2.22
N LYS A 245 -7.62 -14.48 2.54
CA LYS A 245 -8.24 -14.18 3.85
C LYS A 245 -9.42 -15.12 4.12
N PRO A 246 -9.55 -15.67 5.34
CA PRO A 246 -10.61 -16.63 5.67
C PRO A 246 -11.98 -15.95 5.66
N TYR A 247 -13.01 -16.69 5.28
CA TYR A 247 -14.36 -16.17 5.13
C TYR A 247 -14.92 -15.58 6.44
N GLU A 248 -14.64 -16.22 7.57
CA GLU A 248 -15.10 -15.81 8.91
C GLU A 248 -14.49 -14.49 9.37
N SER A 249 -13.37 -14.06 8.78
CA SER A 249 -12.70 -12.81 9.16
C SER A 249 -13.50 -11.56 8.80
N ILE A 250 -14.47 -11.65 7.88
CA ILE A 250 -15.28 -10.51 7.43
C ILE A 250 -16.02 -9.84 8.59
N ARG A 251 -16.57 -10.64 9.51
CA ARG A 251 -17.22 -10.13 10.73
C ARG A 251 -16.25 -9.37 11.63
N HIS A 252 -15.00 -9.82 11.72
CA HIS A 252 -13.97 -9.11 12.48
C HIS A 252 -13.60 -7.79 11.79
N GLN A 253 -13.41 -7.80 10.47
CA GLN A 253 -13.06 -6.62 9.69
C GLN A 253 -14.11 -5.52 9.81
N TYR A 254 -15.40 -5.84 9.69
CA TYR A 254 -16.49 -4.87 9.88
C TYR A 254 -16.45 -4.19 11.27
N LYS A 255 -16.19 -4.97 12.32
CA LYS A 255 -16.06 -4.42 13.69
C LYS A 255 -14.79 -3.58 13.86
N LEU A 256 -13.69 -3.99 13.25
CA LEU A 256 -12.40 -3.30 13.34
C LEU A 256 -12.47 -1.95 12.62
N ASP A 257 -13.00 -1.93 11.40
CA ASP A 257 -13.17 -0.72 10.61
C ASP A 257 -14.01 0.33 11.34
N GLY A 258 -15.19 -0.09 11.85
CA GLY A 258 -16.03 0.80 12.66
C GLY A 258 -15.31 1.37 13.88
N LYS A 259 -14.41 0.61 14.53
CA LYS A 259 -13.58 1.15 15.63
C LYS A 259 -12.56 2.17 15.15
N ILE A 260 -11.88 1.90 14.03
CA ILE A 260 -10.86 2.77 13.45
C ILE A 260 -11.47 4.11 13.06
N VAL A 261 -12.57 4.10 12.29
CA VAL A 261 -13.26 5.31 11.81
C VAL A 261 -13.78 6.13 12.99
N ASN A 262 -14.48 5.50 13.93
CA ASN A 262 -15.02 6.19 15.11
C ASN A 262 -13.92 6.82 15.97
N TYR A 263 -12.80 6.11 16.17
CA TYR A 263 -11.69 6.65 16.95
C TYR A 263 -11.01 7.83 16.23
N TYR A 264 -10.79 7.71 14.92
CA TYR A 264 -10.22 8.78 14.11
C TYR A 264 -11.08 10.05 14.16
N GLN A 265 -12.38 9.92 13.92
CA GLN A 265 -13.33 11.05 13.94
C GLN A 265 -13.38 11.74 15.31
N LYS A 266 -13.43 10.99 16.41
CA LYS A 266 -13.39 11.56 17.77
C LYS A 266 -12.10 12.35 18.02
N ARG A 267 -10.97 11.83 17.53
CA ARG A 267 -9.67 12.47 17.72
C ARG A 267 -9.51 13.73 16.87
N THR A 268 -10.09 13.78 15.67
CA THR A 268 -10.08 14.99 14.83
C THR A 268 -11.00 16.06 15.41
N GLN A 269 -12.21 15.70 15.83
CA GLN A 269 -13.16 16.65 16.44
C GLN A 269 -12.60 17.29 17.71
N ALA A 270 -11.98 16.50 18.60
CA ALA A 270 -11.34 17.04 19.81
C ALA A 270 -10.19 18.02 19.52
N LYS A 271 -9.47 17.85 18.40
CA LYS A 271 -8.43 18.80 17.97
C LYS A 271 -9.03 20.09 17.44
N ASP A 272 -10.10 20.00 16.65
CA ASP A 272 -10.78 21.17 16.09
C ASP A 272 -11.44 22.00 17.20
N ASP A 273 -12.08 21.35 18.17
CA ASP A 273 -12.65 22.00 19.36
C ASP A 273 -11.57 22.67 20.22
N SER A 274 -10.40 22.02 20.38
CA SER A 274 -9.26 22.60 21.09
C SER A 274 -8.70 23.83 20.36
N VAL A 275 -8.55 23.77 19.03
CA VAL A 275 -8.09 24.91 18.22
C VAL A 275 -9.11 26.06 18.25
N MET A 276 -10.41 25.76 18.19
CA MET A 276 -11.47 26.77 18.29
C MET A 276 -11.52 27.42 19.68
N SER A 277 -11.32 26.63 20.75
CA SER A 277 -11.25 27.17 22.12
C SER A 277 -10.04 28.07 22.35
N ASN A 278 -8.90 27.80 21.69
CA ASN A 278 -7.72 28.68 21.72
C ASN A 278 -7.93 29.97 20.92
N LEU A 279 -8.59 29.91 19.75
CA LEU A 279 -8.98 31.09 18.96
C LEU A 279 -9.97 32.00 19.68
N LEU A 280 -10.91 31.41 20.44
CA LEU A 280 -11.85 32.18 21.26
C LEU A 280 -11.14 32.89 22.43
N LYS A 281 -10.13 32.26 23.05
CA LYS A 281 -9.33 32.88 24.11
C LYS A 281 -8.42 34.02 23.60
N GLU A 282 -7.86 33.91 22.40
CA GLU A 282 -7.06 34.99 21.80
C GLU A 282 -7.90 36.23 21.44
N ASN A 283 -9.20 36.06 21.17
CA ASN A 283 -10.09 37.19 20.83
C ASN A 283 -10.64 37.95 22.05
N GLU A 284 -10.56 37.39 23.27
CA GLU A 284 -10.98 38.11 24.49
C GLU A 284 -9.92 39.12 24.99
N ASP A 285 -8.66 38.97 24.60
CA ASP A 285 -7.54 39.81 25.04
C ASP A 285 -7.30 41.08 24.19
N CYS A 286 -8.12 41.33 23.16
CA CYS A 286 -8.01 42.51 22.29
C CYS A 286 -9.12 43.55 22.54
N THR A 287 -9.34 43.95 23.80
CA THR A 287 -10.14 45.15 24.10
C THR A 287 -9.19 46.35 24.28
N LEU A 288 -8.98 47.12 23.22
CA LEU A 288 -8.28 48.41 23.28
C LEU A 288 -9.12 49.42 24.09
N VAL A 289 -8.71 49.69 25.32
CA VAL A 289 -9.27 50.77 26.15
C VAL A 289 -8.65 52.10 25.70
N LEU A 290 -9.38 52.85 24.87
CA LEU A 290 -9.06 54.24 24.57
C LEU A 290 -9.43 55.10 25.78
N HIS A 291 -8.43 55.51 26.57
CA HIS A 291 -8.61 56.57 27.55
C HIS A 291 -8.77 57.92 26.83
N LYS A 292 -9.89 58.58 27.09
CA LYS A 292 -10.18 59.93 26.62
C LYS A 292 -9.39 60.93 27.48
N MET A 293 -8.56 61.77 26.86
CA MET A 293 -8.00 62.97 27.49
C MET A 293 -9.08 64.03 27.69
#